data_AF-A0A9X2HR13-F1
#
_entry.id   AF-A0A9X2HR13-F1
#
_cell.length_a   1.000
_cell.length_b   1.000
_cell.length_c   1.000
_cell.angle_alpha   90.00
_cell.angle_beta   90.00
_cell.angle_gamma   90.00
#
_symmetry.space_group_name_H-M   'P 1'
#
loop_
_entity.id
_entity.type
_entity.pdbx_description
1 polymer ?
#
loop_
_entity_poly.entity_id
_entity_poly.type
_entity_poly.pdbx_seq_one_letter_code
_entity_poly.pdbx_strand_id
1 'polypeptide(L)' 'MSEKQDADLLYGLAAIGGHIGLTARQAEHLVTKGELPSFKLGATICARRSTLAKHFARLEREARHGER' A
#
# COMPACT_ATOMS: atom_id res chain seq x y z
N MET A 1 -6.46 4.51 28.22
CA MET A 1 -7.06 4.67 26.87
C MET A 1 -6.62 3.45 26.08
N SER A 2 -7.54 2.69 25.49
CA SER A 2 -7.17 1.46 24.78
C SER A 2 -6.53 1.83 23.44
N GLU A 3 -5.21 1.73 23.36
CA GLU A 3 -4.47 1.84 22.09
C GLU A 3 -4.90 0.68 21.20
N LYS A 4 -5.85 0.94 20.29
CA LYS A 4 -6.11 0.03 19.18
C LYS A 4 -4.85 0.04 18.32
N GLN A 5 -4.01 -0.97 18.50
CA GLN A 5 -3.00 -1.32 17.51
C GLN A 5 -3.76 -1.68 16.24
N ASP A 6 -3.85 -0.71 15.33
CA ASP A 6 -4.48 -0.92 14.03
C ASP A 6 -3.71 -2.05 13.34
N ALA A 7 -4.41 -3.09 12.89
CA ALA A 7 -3.76 -4.25 12.31
C ALA A 7 -2.90 -3.81 11.11
N ASP A 8 -1.66 -4.29 11.05
CA ASP A 8 -0.74 -3.97 9.95
C ASP A 8 -1.28 -4.47 8.59
N LEU A 9 -2.20 -5.43 8.61
CA LEU A 9 -2.82 -6.00 7.42
C LEU A 9 -3.98 -5.15 6.89
N LEU A 10 -3.88 -4.74 5.63
CA LEU A 10 -4.95 -4.16 4.83
C LEU A 10 -5.62 -5.27 4.01
N TYR A 11 -6.88 -5.57 4.34
CA TYR A 11 -7.64 -6.62 3.66
C TYR A 11 -8.51 -6.02 2.55
N GLY A 12 -8.17 -6.31 1.30
CA GLY A 12 -8.91 -5.84 0.13
C GLY A 12 -8.46 -4.47 -0.38
N LEU A 13 -8.77 -4.23 -1.65
CA LEU A 13 -8.39 -3.01 -2.38
C LEU A 13 -9.03 -1.74 -1.80
N ALA A 14 -10.21 -1.84 -1.19
CA ALA A 14 -10.84 -0.71 -0.51
C ALA A 14 -10.05 -0.27 0.73
N ALA A 15 -9.56 -1.22 1.53
CA ALA A 15 -8.73 -0.92 2.70
C ALA A 15 -7.36 -0.35 2.27
N ILE A 16 -6.78 -0.90 1.20
CA ILE A 16 -5.52 -0.40 0.62
C ILE A 16 -5.71 1.03 0.14
N GLY A 17 -6.70 1.27 -0.71
CA GLY A 17 -7.00 2.60 -1.24
C GLY A 17 -7.30 3.60 -0.13
N GLY A 18 -8.17 3.24 0.82
CA GLY A 18 -8.51 4.09 1.96
C GLY A 18 -7.30 4.45 2.83
N HIS A 19 -6.29 3.58 2.92
CA HIS A 19 -5.07 3.87 3.66
C HIS A 19 -4.18 4.90 2.96
N ILE A 20 -4.13 4.91 1.62
CA ILE A 20 -3.25 5.76 0.82
C ILE A 20 -3.98 6.93 0.13
N GLY A 21 -5.26 7.13 0.43
CA GLY A 21 -6.07 8.23 -0.13
C GLY A 21 -6.53 8.00 -1.57
N LEU A 22 -6.64 6.75 -2.02
CA LEU A 22 -7.08 6.38 -3.37
C LEU A 22 -8.41 5.62 -3.34
N THR A 23 -9.13 5.65 -4.45
CA THR A 23 -10.28 4.76 -4.66
C THR A 23 -9.83 3.30 -4.80
N ALA A 24 -10.71 2.35 -4.49
CA ALA A 24 -10.42 0.92 -4.64
C ALA A 24 -9.98 0.55 -6.07
N ARG A 25 -10.57 1.20 -7.09
CA ARG A 25 -10.23 1.00 -8.51
C ARG A 25 -8.84 1.54 -8.86
N GLN A 26 -8.45 2.69 -8.30
CA GLN A 26 -7.09 3.21 -8.47
C GLN A 26 -6.07 2.31 -7.79
N ALA A 27 -6.36 1.84 -6.58
CA ALA A 27 -5.51 0.88 -5.89
C ALA A 27 -5.38 -0.44 -6.68
N GLU A 28 -6.48 -0.95 -7.25
CA GLU A 28 -6.48 -2.13 -8.13
C GLU A 28 -5.57 -1.96 -9.34
N HIS A 29 -5.69 -0.81 -10.01
CA HIS A 29 -4.90 -0.49 -11.19
C HIS A 29 -3.41 -0.48 -10.87
N LEU A 30 -3.02 0.17 -9.77
CA LEU A 30 -1.63 0.22 -9.33
C LEU A 30 -1.10 -1.16 -8.90
N VAL A 31 -1.91 -1.96 -8.20
CA VAL A 31 -1.55 -3.34 -7.85
C VAL A 31 -1.35 -4.19 -9.10
N THR A 32 -2.26 -4.09 -10.07
CA THR A 32 -2.19 -4.85 -11.33
C THR A 32 -0.96 -4.47 -12.15
N LYS A 33 -0.55 -3.21 -12.10
CA LYS A 33 0.69 -2.72 -12.71
C LYS A 33 1.96 -3.09 -11.94
N GLY A 34 1.84 -3.64 -10.73
CA GLY A 34 2.98 -3.91 -9.86
C GLY A 34 3.60 -2.67 -9.22
N GLU A 35 2.88 -1.53 -9.23
CA GLU A 35 3.33 -0.27 -8.63
C GLU A 35 3.09 -0.21 -7.11
N LEU A 36 2.26 -1.11 -6.56
CA LEU A 36 2.06 -1.23 -5.11
C LEU A 36 2.45 -2.61 -4.59
N PRO A 37 3.23 -2.68 -3.49
CA PRO A 37 3.55 -3.94 -2.84
C PRO A 37 2.30 -4.55 -2.21
N SER A 38 1.84 -5.65 -2.79
CA SER A 38 0.65 -6.39 -2.35
C SER A 38 0.85 -7.89 -2.54
N PHE A 39 0.00 -8.69 -1.92
CA PHE A 39 -0.01 -10.14 -2.04
C PHE A 39 -1.44 -10.67 -2.05
N LYS A 40 -1.66 -11.83 -2.65
CA LYS A 40 -2.96 -12.51 -2.63
C LYS A 40 -3.07 -13.38 -1.38
N LEU A 41 -4.17 -13.24 -0.66
CA LEU A 41 -4.58 -14.11 0.44
C LEU A 41 -5.94 -14.72 0.06
N GLY A 42 -5.92 -15.98 -0.39
CA GLY A 42 -7.08 -16.60 -1.02
C GLY A 42 -7.52 -15.84 -2.29
N ALA A 43 -8.78 -15.41 -2.32
CA ALA A 43 -9.34 -14.63 -3.42
C ALA A 43 -9.18 -13.10 -3.24
N THR A 44 -8.54 -12.63 -2.15
CA THR A 44 -8.47 -11.21 -1.83
C THR A 44 -7.05 -10.67 -1.88
N ILE A 45 -6.89 -9.49 -2.49
CA ILE A 45 -5.62 -8.75 -2.49
C ILE A 45 -5.45 -8.05 -1.15
N CYS A 46 -4.33 -8.31 -0.50
CA CYS A 46 -3.96 -7.69 0.76
C CYS A 46 -2.63 -6.95 0.62
N ALA A 47 -2.42 -5.97 1.49
CA ALA A 47 -1.12 -5.32 1.64
C ALA A 47 -0.82 -5.12 3.12
N ARG A 48 0.43 -4.83 3.45
CA ARG A 48 0.82 -4.42 4.80
C ARG A 48 1.09 -2.92 4.82
N ARG A 49 0.59 -2.21 5.84
CA ARG A 49 0.83 -0.77 6.04
C ARG A 49 2.32 -0.50 6.14
N SER A 50 3.03 -1.32 6.93
CA SER A 50 4.48 -1.24 7.10
C SER A 50 5.26 -1.41 5.78
N THR A 51 4.81 -2.30 4.90
CA THR A 51 5.44 -2.52 3.59
C THR A 51 5.18 -1.36 2.63
N LEU A 52 3.94 -0.84 2.60
CA LEU A 52 3.59 0.32 1.80
C LEU A 52 4.40 1.56 2.21
N ALA A 53 4.51 1.82 3.52
CA ALA A 53 5.31 2.92 4.05
C ALA A 53 6.79 2.82 3.63
N LYS A 54 7.39 1.62 3.74
CA LYS A 54 8.79 1.38 3.29
C LYS A 54 8.95 1.58 1.78
N HIS A 55 7.95 1.20 1.00
CA HIS A 55 7.97 1.33 -0.44
C HIS A 55 7.92 2.81 -0.86
N PHE A 56 7.00 3.60 -0.32
CA PHE A 56 6.95 5.03 -0.60
C PHE A 56 8.22 5.74 -0.16
N ALA A 57 8.73 5.46 1.04
CA ALA A 57 10.01 6.01 1.51
C ALA A 57 11.20 5.63 0.60
N ARG A 58 11.14 4.48 -0.08
CA ARG A 58 12.14 4.10 -1.10
C ARG A 58 11.96 4.93 -2.37
N LEU A 59 10.74 5.02 -2.90
CA LEU A 59 10.44 5.83 -4.10
C LEU A 59 10.81 7.31 -3.91
N GLU A 60 10.48 7.90 -2.77
CA GLU A 60 10.82 9.29 -2.45
C GLU A 60 12.34 9.51 -2.40
N ARG A 61 13.10 8.53 -1.91
CA ARG A 61 14.57 8.58 -1.92
C ARG A 61 15.11 8.49 -3.34
N GLU A 62 14.62 7.53 -4.13
CA GLU A 62 15.02 7.34 -5.52
C GLU A 62 14.74 8.61 -6.35
N ALA A 63 13.56 9.23 -6.16
CA ALA A 63 13.19 10.48 -6.82
C ALA A 63 14.16 11.63 -6.49
N ARG A 64 14.54 11.79 -5.22
CA ARG A 64 15.51 12.83 -4.80
C ARG A 64 16.92 12.61 -5.34
N HIS A 65 17.28 11.37 -5.67
CA HIS A 65 18.61 11.03 -6.20
C HIS A 65 18.69 11.05 -7.73
N GLY A 66 17.55 11.08 -8.43
CA GLY A 66 17.47 11.09 -9.90
C GLY A 66 17.63 12.48 -10.56
N GLU A 67 17.79 13.55 -9.78
CA GLU A 67 17.97 14.93 -10.28
C GLU A 67 19.44 15.39 -10.29
N ARG A 68 20.39 14.50 -10.64
CA ARG A 68 21.81 14.84 -10.82
C ARG A 68 22.35 14.42 -12.17
#